data_AF-A0A954IEQ1-F1
#
_entry.id   AF-A0A954IEQ1-F1
#
_cell.length_a   1.000
_cell.length_b   1.000
_cell.length_c   1.000
_cell.angle_alpha   90.00
_cell.angle_beta   90.00
_cell.angle_gamma   90.00
#
_symmetry.space_group_name_H-M   'P 1'
#
loop_
_entity.id
_entity.type
_entity.pdbx_description
1 polymer ?
#
loop_
_entity_poly.entity_id
_entity_poly.type
_entity_poly.pdbx_seq_one_letter_code
_entity_poly.pdbx_strand_id
1 'polypeptide(L)'
;MEATGIMTEADFGDPRIDEGIRLFNEGEYFACHDVFEDYWGELVCPEKPFFQGLIQAAVALYHFEERNLGGARKMYFSASTYLRSFAPECARIDVSSLLQQMDACFAELAQPHREYPAHIVMDTSLRPRISRREQG
;
A
#
# COMPACT_ATOMS: atom_id res chain seq x y z
N MET A 1 -5.74 -27.89 13.27
CA MET A 1 -5.75 -27.38 11.89
C MET A 1 -7.10 -26.76 11.70
N GLU A 2 -7.23 -25.49 12.04
CA GLU A 2 -8.44 -24.73 11.71
C GLU A 2 -8.36 -24.46 10.21
N ALA A 3 -9.45 -24.77 9.50
CA ALA A 3 -9.54 -24.44 8.09
C ALA A 3 -9.48 -22.92 7.98
N THR A 4 -8.43 -22.38 7.36
CA THR A 4 -8.42 -21.00 6.90
C THR A 4 -9.58 -20.87 5.93
N GLY A 5 -10.67 -20.25 6.41
CA GLY A 5 -11.91 -20.13 5.67
C GLY A 5 -11.68 -19.19 4.50
N ILE A 6 -11.75 -19.71 3.28
CA ILE A 6 -11.71 -18.87 2.09
C ILE A 6 -12.88 -17.87 2.16
N MET A 7 -12.57 -16.59 2.09
CA MET A 7 -13.53 -15.49 2.12
C MET A 7 -13.91 -15.08 0.70
N THR A 8 -15.15 -15.34 0.29
CA THR A 8 -15.64 -14.95 -1.04
C THR A 8 -16.12 -13.50 -1.12
N GLU A 9 -16.19 -12.83 0.02
CA GLU A 9 -16.50 -11.40 0.18
C GLU A 9 -15.51 -10.80 1.18
N ALA A 10 -15.09 -9.55 0.96
CA ALA A 10 -14.23 -8.86 1.91
C ALA A 10 -15.03 -8.41 3.14
N ASP A 11 -14.62 -8.86 4.33
CA ASP A 11 -15.09 -8.31 5.61
C ASP A 11 -14.29 -7.05 5.95
N PHE A 12 -14.83 -5.90 5.57
CA PHE A 12 -14.21 -4.61 5.89
C PHE A 12 -14.25 -4.23 7.38
N GLY A 13 -14.88 -5.05 8.23
CA GLY A 13 -14.83 -4.96 9.68
C GLY A 13 -13.71 -5.80 10.32
N ASP A 14 -12.92 -6.53 9.53
CA ASP A 14 -11.83 -7.34 10.05
C ASP A 14 -10.77 -6.46 10.75
N PRO A 15 -10.38 -6.77 12.00
CA PRO A 15 -9.44 -5.95 12.76
C PRO A 15 -8.05 -5.82 12.11
N ARG A 16 -7.66 -6.77 11.24
CA ARG A 16 -6.40 -6.70 10.48
C ARG A 16 -6.37 -5.49 9.56
N ILE A 17 -7.52 -5.03 9.07
CA ILE A 17 -7.59 -3.85 8.20
C ILE A 17 -7.22 -2.59 8.99
N ASP A 18 -7.82 -2.42 10.17
CA ASP A 18 -7.51 -1.29 11.06
C ASP A 18 -6.06 -1.32 11.54
N GLU A 19 -5.57 -2.50 11.91
CA GLU A 19 -4.18 -2.66 12.35
C GLU A 19 -3.17 -2.37 11.24
N GLY A 20 -3.40 -2.88 10.02
CA GLY A 20 -2.55 -2.59 8.87
C GLY A 20 -2.53 -1.09 8.52
N ILE A 21 -3.67 -0.40 8.61
CA ILE A 21 -3.74 1.06 8.42
C ILE A 21 -2.94 1.80 9.50
N ARG A 22 -3.05 1.37 10.76
CA ARG A 22 -2.31 1.96 11.87
C ARG A 22 -0.79 1.82 11.64
N LEU A 23 -0.33 0.61 11.34
CA LEU A 23 1.07 0.30 11.05
C LEU A 23 1.60 1.09 9.84
N PHE A 24 0.84 1.14 8.75
CA PHE A 24 1.19 1.94 7.56
C PHE A 24 1.41 3.42 7.93
N ASN A 25 0.50 3.98 8.73
CA ASN A 25 0.53 5.38 9.12
C ASN A 25 1.59 5.73 10.18
N GLU A 26 2.12 4.72 10.87
CA GLU A 26 3.26 4.84 11.79
C GLU A 26 4.60 4.62 11.10
N GLY A 27 4.60 4.14 9.84
CA GLY A 27 5.82 3.82 9.09
C GLY A 27 6.35 2.41 9.34
N GLU A 28 5.60 1.55 10.03
CA GLU A 28 5.94 0.16 10.29
C GLU A 28 5.59 -0.72 9.07
N TYR A 29 6.19 -0.41 7.92
CA TYR A 29 5.75 -0.92 6.62
C TYR A 29 5.90 -2.44 6.46
N PHE A 30 6.93 -3.05 7.06
CA PHE A 30 7.10 -4.50 7.02
C PHE A 30 6.03 -5.22 7.85
N ALA A 31 5.73 -4.74 9.06
CA ALA A 31 4.65 -5.29 9.87
C ALA A 31 3.28 -5.05 9.21
N CYS A 32 3.08 -3.89 8.58
CA CYS A 32 1.89 -3.60 7.78
C CYS A 32 1.71 -4.60 6.63
N HIS A 33 2.80 -4.96 5.94
CA HIS A 33 2.78 -5.99 4.89
C HIS A 33 2.25 -7.31 5.44
N ASP A 34 2.81 -7.80 6.55
CA ASP A 34 2.45 -9.11 7.09
C ASP A 34 0.97 -9.17 7.49
N VAL A 35 0.46 -8.10 8.14
CA VAL A 35 -0.95 -8.01 8.56
C VAL A 35 -1.89 -8.00 7.35
N PHE A 36 -1.58 -7.22 6.30
CA PHE A 36 -2.40 -7.20 5.10
C PHE A 36 -2.27 -8.48 4.28
N GLU A 37 -1.10 -9.11 4.23
CA GLU A 37 -0.87 -10.38 3.51
C GLU A 37 -1.67 -11.52 4.14
N ASP A 38 -1.74 -11.59 5.47
CA ASP A 38 -2.55 -12.56 6.21
C ASP A 38 -4.04 -12.46 5.81
N TYR A 39 -4.61 -11.25 5.87
CA TYR A 39 -6.00 -11.01 5.43
C TYR A 39 -6.18 -11.29 3.93
N TRP A 40 -5.27 -10.77 3.09
CA TRP A 40 -5.30 -10.97 1.65
C TRP A 40 -5.25 -12.44 1.25
N GLY A 41 -4.51 -13.27 1.98
CA GLY A 41 -4.35 -14.70 1.74
C GLY A 41 -5.67 -15.47 1.79
N GLU A 42 -6.61 -15.02 2.61
CA GLU A 42 -7.93 -15.64 2.78
C GLU A 42 -8.94 -15.20 1.70
N LEU A 43 -8.71 -14.07 1.02
CA LEU A 43 -9.66 -13.51 0.06
C LEU A 43 -9.71 -14.28 -1.27
N VAL A 44 -10.92 -14.50 -1.76
CA VAL A 44 -11.26 -14.90 -3.14
C VAL A 44 -12.46 -14.05 -3.58
N CYS A 45 -12.26 -12.74 -3.60
CA CYS A 45 -13.28 -11.74 -3.90
C CYS A 45 -12.75 -10.65 -4.87
N PRO A 46 -13.64 -9.81 -5.45
CA PRO A 46 -13.24 -8.69 -6.32
C PRO A 46 -12.30 -7.67 -5.68
N GLU A 47 -12.29 -7.56 -4.35
CA GLU A 47 -11.46 -6.65 -3.56
C GLU A 47 -10.06 -7.21 -3.27
N LYS A 48 -9.77 -8.49 -3.56
CA LYS A 48 -8.43 -9.07 -3.36
C LYS A 48 -7.32 -8.22 -4.01
N PRO A 49 -7.47 -7.69 -5.24
CA PRO A 49 -6.46 -6.82 -5.85
C PRO A 49 -6.30 -5.47 -5.12
N PHE A 50 -7.30 -4.98 -4.39
CA PHE A 50 -7.18 -3.76 -3.58
C PHE A 50 -6.18 -3.96 -2.45
N PHE A 51 -6.33 -5.04 -1.68
CA PHE A 51 -5.38 -5.40 -0.62
C PHE A 51 -3.98 -5.70 -1.18
N GLN A 52 -3.89 -6.32 -2.36
CA GLN A 52 -2.61 -6.48 -3.05
C GLN A 52 -1.94 -5.13 -3.36
N GLY A 53 -2.73 -4.12 -3.72
CA GLY A 53 -2.24 -2.75 -3.91
C GLY A 53 -1.71 -2.13 -2.61
N LEU A 54 -2.41 -2.29 -1.49
CA LEU A 54 -1.98 -1.79 -0.18
C LEU A 54 -0.69 -2.48 0.30
N ILE A 55 -0.61 -3.81 0.15
CA ILE A 55 0.60 -4.60 0.45
C ILE A 55 1.79 -4.05 -0.35
N GLN A 56 1.62 -3.87 -1.66
CA GLN A 56 2.70 -3.37 -2.50
C GLN A 56 3.07 -1.91 -2.22
N ALA A 57 2.13 -1.09 -1.77
CA ALA A 57 2.42 0.27 -1.31
C ALA A 57 3.31 0.25 -0.06
N ALA A 58 3.01 -0.62 0.91
CA ALA A 58 3.85 -0.80 2.10
C ALA A 58 5.26 -1.30 1.72
N VAL A 59 5.37 -2.32 0.87
CA VAL A 59 6.67 -2.84 0.42
C VAL A 59 7.46 -1.79 -0.36
N ALA A 60 6.80 -0.95 -1.16
CA ALA A 60 7.45 0.13 -1.89
C ALA A 60 8.13 1.12 -0.93
N LEU A 61 7.43 1.52 0.13
CA LEU A 61 7.94 2.44 1.15
C LEU A 61 9.06 1.80 1.98
N TYR A 62 8.87 0.55 2.41
CA TYR A 62 9.91 -0.23 3.10
C TYR A 62 11.21 -0.30 2.28
N HIS A 63 11.11 -0.64 0.98
CA HIS A 63 12.29 -0.67 0.11
C HIS A 63 12.92 0.71 -0.08
N PHE A 64 12.14 1.79 -0.04
CA PHE A 64 12.69 3.13 -0.16
C PHE A 64 13.51 3.49 1.09
N GLU A 65 13.02 3.15 2.29
CA GLU A 65 13.76 3.30 3.55
C GLU A 65 15.06 2.48 3.56
N GLU A 66 15.00 1.23 3.09
CA GLU A 66 16.16 0.32 3.01
C GLU A 66 17.11 0.61 1.84
N ARG A 67 16.95 1.75 1.14
CA ARG A 67 17.80 2.16 0.01
C ARG A 67 17.78 1.19 -1.18
N ASN A 68 16.80 0.28 -1.22
CA ASN A 68 16.52 -0.58 -2.35
C ASN A 68 15.64 0.16 -3.38
N LEU A 69 16.21 1.17 -4.03
CA LEU A 69 15.49 2.10 -4.90
C LEU A 69 14.87 1.39 -6.12
N GLY A 70 15.52 0.36 -6.64
CA GLY A 70 14.98 -0.46 -7.74
C GLY A 70 13.72 -1.22 -7.33
N GLY A 71 13.75 -1.87 -6.15
CA GLY A 71 12.60 -2.55 -5.57
C GLY A 71 11.47 -1.57 -5.23
N ALA A 72 11.81 -0.44 -4.62
CA ALA A 72 10.88 0.61 -4.25
C ALA A 72 10.10 1.13 -5.47
N ARG A 73 10.83 1.50 -6.54
CA ARG A 73 10.24 1.97 -7.80
C ARG A 73 9.33 0.93 -8.43
N LYS A 74 9.76 -0.34 -8.48
CA LYS A 74 8.97 -1.44 -9.06
C LYS A 74 7.65 -1.64 -8.30
N MET A 75 7.71 -1.69 -6.96
CA MET A 75 6.53 -1.90 -6.13
C MET A 75 5.59 -0.69 -6.15
N TYR A 76 6.12 0.54 -6.18
CA TYR A 76 5.32 1.74 -6.36
C TYR A 76 4.45 1.69 -7.62
N PHE A 77 5.03 1.39 -8.79
CA PHE A 77 4.25 1.30 -10.03
C PHE A 77 3.20 0.19 -9.97
N SER A 78 3.57 -0.97 -9.42
CA SER A 78 2.66 -2.11 -9.29
C SER A 78 1.49 -1.80 -8.33
N ALA A 79 1.77 -1.21 -7.16
CA ALA A 79 0.77 -0.75 -6.20
C ALA A 79 -0.20 0.24 -6.84
N SER A 80 0.33 1.24 -7.55
CA SER A 80 -0.46 2.24 -8.26
C SER A 80 -1.36 1.63 -9.33
N THR A 81 -0.90 0.58 -10.04
CA THR A 81 -1.75 -0.13 -11.02
C THR A 81 -2.93 -0.82 -10.35
N TYR A 82 -2.70 -1.53 -9.24
CA TYR A 82 -3.79 -2.19 -8.52
C TYR A 82 -4.78 -1.19 -7.92
N LEU A 83 -4.28 -0.17 -7.23
CA LEU A 83 -5.12 0.80 -6.51
C LEU A 83 -5.95 1.69 -7.44
N ARG A 84 -5.47 2.03 -8.65
CA ARG A 84 -6.21 2.90 -9.59
C ARG A 84 -7.62 2.39 -9.94
N SER A 85 -7.82 1.07 -9.98
CA SER A 85 -9.14 0.47 -10.25
C SER A 85 -10.16 0.66 -9.12
N PHE A 86 -9.69 1.05 -7.93
CA PHE A 86 -10.49 1.27 -6.73
C PHE A 86 -10.60 2.75 -6.36
N ALA A 87 -10.10 3.66 -7.21
CA ALA A 87 -10.29 5.09 -7.02
C ALA A 87 -11.76 5.50 -7.33
N PRO A 88 -12.32 6.49 -6.62
CA PRO A 88 -11.66 7.31 -5.61
C PRO A 88 -11.62 6.71 -4.21
N GLU A 89 -12.40 5.66 -3.95
CA GLU A 89 -12.58 5.07 -2.62
C GLU A 89 -12.86 3.57 -2.69
N CYS A 90 -12.33 2.80 -1.73
CA CYS A 90 -12.77 1.44 -1.43
C CYS A 90 -12.93 1.28 0.08
N ALA A 91 -14.11 0.85 0.53
CA ALA A 91 -14.43 0.67 1.95
C ALA A 91 -14.05 1.86 2.84
N ARG A 92 -14.46 3.07 2.41
CA ARG A 92 -14.11 4.35 3.04
C ARG A 92 -12.64 4.74 2.97
N ILE A 93 -11.73 3.89 2.50
CA ILE A 93 -10.33 4.28 2.32
C ILE A 93 -10.23 5.22 1.11
N ASP A 94 -9.64 6.41 1.30
CA ASP A 94 -9.44 7.38 0.23
C ASP A 94 -8.28 6.97 -0.67
N VAL A 95 -8.60 6.17 -1.69
CA VAL A 95 -7.64 5.62 -2.65
C VAL A 95 -7.03 6.73 -3.51
N SER A 96 -7.82 7.74 -3.89
CA SER A 96 -7.30 8.88 -4.64
C SER A 96 -6.25 9.65 -3.84
N SER A 97 -6.51 9.92 -2.55
CA SER A 97 -5.57 10.59 -1.67
C SER A 97 -4.28 9.77 -1.48
N LEU A 98 -4.41 8.46 -1.28
CA LEU A 98 -3.24 7.58 -1.16
C LEU A 98 -2.39 7.60 -2.43
N LEU A 99 -3.01 7.47 -3.62
CA LEU A 99 -2.31 7.53 -4.90
C LEU A 99 -1.57 8.87 -5.09
N GLN A 100 -2.20 10.00 -4.76
CA GLN A 100 -1.57 11.32 -4.86
C GLN A 100 -0.36 11.46 -3.92
N GLN A 101 -0.48 10.96 -2.69
CA GLN A 101 0.63 10.97 -1.73
C GLN A 101 1.78 10.06 -2.18
N MET A 102 1.47 8.87 -2.71
CA MET A 102 2.47 7.97 -3.30
C MET A 102 3.17 8.64 -4.49
N ASP A 103 2.41 9.26 -5.40
CA ASP A 103 2.96 9.98 -6.55
C ASP A 103 3.93 11.11 -6.09
N ALA A 104 3.59 11.84 -5.03
CA ALA A 104 4.46 12.87 -4.45
C ALA A 104 5.73 12.30 -3.79
N CYS A 105 5.57 11.27 -2.95
CA CYS A 105 6.69 10.62 -2.25
C CYS A 105 7.71 9.99 -3.23
N PHE A 106 7.23 9.42 -4.33
CA PHE A 106 8.06 8.73 -5.33
C PHE A 106 8.43 9.61 -6.53
N ALA A 107 8.07 10.90 -6.54
CA ALA A 107 8.16 11.76 -7.72
C ALA A 107 9.56 11.77 -8.38
N GLU A 108 10.62 11.89 -7.59
CA GLU A 108 12.00 11.88 -8.10
C GLU A 108 12.42 10.47 -8.54
N LEU A 109 12.13 9.46 -7.72
CA LEU A 109 12.51 8.06 -7.98
C LEU A 109 11.79 7.46 -9.21
N ALA A 110 10.55 7.89 -9.47
CA ALA A 110 9.74 7.41 -10.57
C ALA A 110 10.27 7.85 -11.95
N GLN A 111 11.02 8.95 -12.01
CA GLN A 111 11.58 9.48 -13.25
C GLN A 111 12.54 8.49 -13.93
N PRO A 112 12.74 8.60 -15.25
CA PRO A 112 13.77 7.85 -15.94
C PRO A 112 15.17 8.30 -15.49
N HIS A 113 15.97 7.36 -15.03
CA HIS A 113 17.37 7.59 -14.64
C HIS A 113 18.30 6.85 -15.60
N ARG A 114 19.38 7.50 -16.04
CA ARG A 114 20.39 6.86 -16.91
C ARG A 114 21.27 5.87 -16.13
N GLU A 115 21.46 6.13 -14.85
CA GLU A 115 22.26 5.35 -13.91
C GLU A 115 21.44 5.06 -12.65
N TYR A 116 21.94 4.21 -11.75
CA TYR A 116 21.26 3.94 -10.49
C TYR A 116 21.18 5.23 -9.64
N PRO A 117 20.00 5.70 -9.22
CA PRO A 117 19.83 7.02 -8.63
C PRO A 117 20.18 7.04 -7.13
N ALA A 118 21.41 6.69 -6.78
CA ALA A 118 21.86 6.53 -5.39
C ALA A 118 21.75 7.80 -4.53
N HIS A 119 21.60 8.98 -5.13
CA HIS A 119 21.44 10.24 -4.39
C HIS A 119 20.03 10.44 -3.82
N ILE A 120 19.02 9.78 -4.39
CA ILE A 120 17.62 9.96 -3.98
C ILE A 120 17.41 9.35 -2.61
N VAL A 121 16.91 10.14 -1.66
CA VAL A 121 16.49 9.70 -0.33
C VAL A 121 15.01 10.02 -0.18
N MET A 122 14.26 9.17 0.53
CA MET A 122 12.85 9.43 0.79
C MET A 122 12.70 10.69 1.65
N ASP A 123 11.92 11.66 1.18
CA ASP A 123 11.51 12.79 2.00
C ASP A 123 10.47 12.32 3.03
N THR A 124 10.88 12.24 4.29
CA THR A 124 10.03 11.77 5.38
C THR A 124 8.80 12.66 5.63
N SER A 125 8.81 13.91 5.17
CA SER A 125 7.65 14.81 5.27
C SER A 125 6.54 14.48 4.25
N LEU A 126 6.88 13.72 3.20
CA LEU A 126 5.96 13.27 2.15
C LEU A 126 5.50 11.82 2.34
N ARG A 127 5.74 11.21 3.52
CA ARG A 127 5.32 9.84 3.80
C ARG A 127 3.81 9.70 3.58
N PRO A 128 3.38 8.80 2.67
CA PRO A 128 1.97 8.56 2.42
C PRO A 128 1.26 8.05 3.66
N ARG A 129 -0.01 8.45 3.80
CA ARG A 129 -0.91 7.99 4.85
C ARG A 129 -2.20 7.46 4.26
N ILE A 130 -2.69 6.36 4.81
CA ILE A 130 -4.02 5.84 4.53
C ILE A 130 -5.01 6.63 5.39
N SER A 131 -5.96 7.30 4.74
CA SER A 131 -7.04 8.05 5.38
C SER A 131 -8.39 7.46 5.00
N ARG A 132 -9.39 7.73 5.83
CA ARG A 132 -10.78 7.37 5.55
C ARG A 132 -11.58 8.61 5.17
N ARG A 133 -12.48 8.47 4.21
CA ARG A 133 -13.47 9.48 3.88
C ARG A 133 -14.57 9.47 4.96
N GLU A 134 -14.93 10.67 5.43
CA GLU A 134 -16.05 10.87 6.34
C GLU A 134 -17.38 10.51 5.66
N GLN A 135 -18.36 10.03 6.43
CA GLN A 135 -19.74 9.95 5.96
C GLN A 135 -20.32 11.37 5.94
N GLY A 136 -20.78 11.80 4.77
CA GLY A 136 -21.58 13.02 4.63
C GLY A 136 -22.97 12.88 5.24
#